data_AF-A0A9E5DU82-F1
#
_entry.id   AF-A0A9E5DU82-F1
#
_cell.length_a   1.000
_cell.length_b   1.000
_cell.length_c   1.000
_cell.angle_alpha   90.00
_cell.angle_beta   90.00
_cell.angle_gamma   90.00
#
_symmetry.space_group_name_H-M   'P 1'
#
loop_
_entity.id
_entity.type
_entity.pdbx_description
1 polymer ?
#
loop_
_entity_poly.entity_id
_entity_poly.type
_entity_poly.pdbx_seq_one_letter_code
_entity_poly.pdbx_strand_id
1 'polypeptide(L)'
;MRSIGHLAQSEYPLLRVSTIRGDDQNPITQKDVFDRRYIKAALSVMFTCGRYDFAGEWAYRVGVPAKSGVSGGVLAVLNRQLGIAVYSPRLDANGNSARGIKVCIDLAEEFALHAFDVMNFGSSFLRVL
;
A
#
# COMPACT_ATOMS: atom_id res chain seq x y z
N MET A 1 -12.59 -11.29 -18.08
CA MET A 1 -11.47 -10.57 -17.45
C MET A 1 -11.97 -9.41 -16.55
N ARG A 2 -13.08 -9.59 -15.81
CA ARG A 2 -13.73 -8.53 -15.00
C ARG A 2 -13.63 -8.72 -13.48
N SER A 3 -13.01 -9.79 -12.96
CA SER A 3 -13.24 -10.19 -11.55
C SER A 3 -12.09 -9.98 -10.56
N ILE A 4 -10.86 -9.66 -10.99
CA ILE A 4 -9.75 -9.48 -10.02
C ILE A 4 -9.74 -8.07 -9.42
N GLY A 5 -10.01 -7.04 -10.23
CA GLY A 5 -10.07 -5.66 -9.74
C GLY A 5 -11.23 -5.39 -8.78
N HIS A 6 -12.39 -6.03 -9.02
CA HIS A 6 -13.57 -5.85 -8.17
C HIS A 6 -13.44 -6.60 -6.83
N LEU A 7 -12.85 -7.80 -6.83
CA LEU A 7 -12.58 -8.59 -5.61
C LEU A 7 -11.50 -7.93 -4.73
N ALA A 8 -10.41 -7.44 -5.33
CA ALA A 8 -9.37 -6.73 -4.59
C ALA A 8 -9.92 -5.45 -3.91
N GLN A 9 -10.88 -4.78 -4.55
CA GLN A 9 -11.55 -3.61 -4.00
C GLN A 9 -12.66 -3.93 -2.99
N SER A 10 -13.25 -5.14 -2.98
CA SER A 10 -14.27 -5.52 -1.99
C SER A 10 -13.70 -6.17 -0.73
N GLU A 11 -12.61 -6.94 -0.86
CA GLU A 11 -12.06 -7.76 0.25
C GLU A 11 -10.92 -7.09 1.02
N TYR A 12 -10.24 -6.10 0.44
CA TYR A 12 -9.14 -5.38 1.10
C TYR A 12 -9.53 -3.93 1.38
N PRO A 13 -10.22 -3.65 2.49
CA PRO A 13 -10.64 -2.30 2.83
C PRO A 13 -9.45 -1.34 3.03
N LEU A 14 -8.23 -1.85 3.26
CA LEU A 14 -6.98 -1.07 3.31
C LEU A 14 -6.53 -0.52 1.93
N LEU A 15 -6.89 -1.19 0.82
CA LEU A 15 -6.73 -0.61 -0.52
C LEU A 15 -7.66 0.60 -0.70
N ARG A 16 -8.81 0.64 -0.04
CA ARG A 16 -9.70 1.81 -0.08
C ARG A 16 -9.11 2.99 0.67
N VAL A 17 -8.37 2.72 1.76
CA VAL A 17 -7.63 3.73 2.54
C VAL A 17 -6.58 4.46 1.69
N SER A 18 -6.03 3.77 0.70
CA SER A 18 -4.99 4.33 -0.17
C SER A 18 -5.52 5.30 -1.24
N THR A 19 -6.80 5.16 -1.61
CA THR A 19 -7.50 6.03 -2.56
C THR A 19 -8.35 7.06 -1.81
N ILE A 20 -7.88 7.52 -0.66
CA ILE A 20 -8.49 8.61 0.07
C ILE A 20 -8.08 9.91 -0.60
N ARG A 21 -8.95 10.44 -1.46
CA ARG A 21 -8.86 11.82 -1.95
C ARG A 21 -9.92 12.64 -1.20
N GLY A 22 -9.51 13.27 -0.10
CA GLY A 22 -10.41 14.02 0.77
C GLY A 22 -11.22 13.09 1.68
N ASP A 23 -11.15 13.35 2.98
CA ASP A 23 -12.12 12.93 4.00
C ASP A 23 -12.22 11.47 4.47
N ASP A 24 -11.28 10.58 4.10
CA ASP A 24 -11.20 9.20 4.59
C ASP A 24 -12.36 8.27 4.15
N GLN A 25 -12.96 8.63 3.01
CA GLN A 25 -14.06 7.91 2.40
C GLN A 25 -13.60 6.93 1.32
N ASN A 26 -14.40 5.87 1.13
CA ASN A 26 -14.27 4.99 -0.03
C ASN A 26 -14.37 5.82 -1.33
N PRO A 27 -13.39 5.73 -2.25
CA PRO A 27 -13.40 6.50 -3.49
C PRO A 27 -14.63 6.25 -4.37
N ILE A 28 -15.20 5.05 -4.34
CA ILE A 28 -16.33 4.64 -5.17
C ILE A 28 -17.65 4.97 -4.49
N THR A 29 -17.78 4.67 -3.19
CA THR A 29 -19.06 4.79 -2.49
C THR A 29 -19.21 6.08 -1.71
N GLN A 30 -18.14 6.87 -1.53
CA GLN A 30 -18.11 8.10 -0.73
C GLN A 30 -18.64 7.90 0.70
N LYS A 31 -18.38 6.71 1.27
CA LYS A 31 -18.77 6.35 2.64
C LYS A 31 -17.52 6.14 3.48
N ASP A 32 -17.57 6.55 4.73
CA ASP A 32 -16.53 6.24 5.70
C ASP A 32 -16.42 4.73 5.87
N VAL A 33 -15.20 4.20 5.68
CA VAL A 33 -14.93 2.76 5.82
C VAL A 33 -14.30 2.46 7.18
N PHE A 34 -13.51 3.40 7.71
CA PHE A 34 -12.78 3.25 8.95
C PHE A 34 -12.75 4.54 9.75
N ASP A 35 -12.70 4.39 11.07
CA ASP A 35 -12.34 5.51 11.94
C ASP A 35 -10.86 5.86 11.72
N ARG A 36 -10.60 7.15 11.49
CA ARG A 36 -9.26 7.72 11.23
C ARG A 36 -8.24 7.31 12.29
N ARG A 37 -8.69 7.09 13.53
CA ARG A 37 -7.83 6.67 14.66
C ARG A 37 -7.17 5.32 14.42
N TYR A 38 -7.82 4.40 13.69
CA TYR A 38 -7.27 3.07 13.41
C TYR A 38 -6.41 3.04 12.14
N ILE A 39 -6.63 3.96 11.20
CA ILE A 39 -5.88 4.00 9.94
C ILE A 39 -4.38 4.17 10.20
N LYS A 40 -4.00 5.13 11.07
CA LYS A 40 -2.58 5.36 11.42
C LYS A 40 -1.95 4.11 12.03
N ALA A 41 -2.64 3.45 12.96
CA ALA A 41 -2.15 2.25 13.62
C ALA A 41 -1.98 1.10 12.61
N ALA A 42 -2.97 0.87 11.75
CA ALA A 42 -2.93 -0.15 10.72
C ALA A 42 -1.76 0.07 9.73
N LEU A 43 -1.60 1.29 9.21
CA LEU A 43 -0.49 1.62 8.30
C LEU A 43 0.87 1.46 8.98
N SER A 44 0.97 1.81 10.27
CA SER A 44 2.22 1.63 11.04
C SER A 44 2.58 0.14 11.17
N VAL A 45 1.61 -0.71 11.53
CA VAL A 45 1.83 -2.17 11.64
C VAL A 45 2.12 -2.80 10.27
N MET A 46 1.45 -2.36 9.21
CA MET A 46 1.75 -2.80 7.84
C MET A 46 3.19 -2.44 7.44
N PHE A 47 3.65 -1.25 7.81
CA PHE A 47 5.01 -0.79 7.51
C PHE A 47 6.07 -1.64 8.23
N THR A 48 5.87 -1.95 9.51
CA THR A 48 6.89 -2.63 10.32
C THR A 48 6.81 -4.15 10.26
N CYS A 49 5.64 -4.73 10.02
CA CYS A 49 5.41 -6.18 10.16
C CYS A 49 4.83 -6.83 8.91
N GLY A 50 4.40 -6.05 7.91
CA GLY A 50 3.57 -6.58 6.83
C GLY A 50 4.29 -7.49 5.82
N ARG A 51 5.62 -7.49 5.84
CA ARG A 51 6.50 -8.31 5.00
C ARG A 51 7.33 -9.32 5.80
N TYR A 52 6.95 -9.62 7.04
CA TYR A 52 7.64 -10.56 7.93
C TYR A 52 9.14 -10.23 8.03
N ASP A 53 10.02 -11.20 7.80
CA ASP A 53 11.47 -11.02 7.85
C ASP A 53 12.00 -10.03 6.79
N PHE A 54 11.22 -9.78 5.73
CA PHE A 54 11.57 -8.82 4.68
C PHE A 54 11.14 -7.37 5.03
N ALA A 55 10.56 -7.11 6.20
CA ALA A 55 10.06 -5.78 6.54
C ALA A 55 11.16 -4.70 6.61
N GLY A 56 12.35 -5.03 7.10
CA GLY A 56 13.48 -4.10 7.16
C GLY A 56 13.98 -3.69 5.76
N GLU A 57 14.24 -4.68 4.89
CA GLU A 57 14.66 -4.40 3.51
C GLU A 57 13.56 -3.69 2.71
N TRP A 58 12.29 -4.04 2.94
CA TRP A 58 11.16 -3.35 2.33
C TRP A 58 11.08 -1.87 2.72
N ALA A 59 11.26 -1.57 4.01
CA ALA A 59 11.26 -0.20 4.52
C ALA A 59 12.38 0.64 3.89
N TYR A 60 13.52 0.02 3.58
CA TYR A 60 14.66 0.67 2.93
C TYR A 60 14.49 0.85 1.42
N ARG A 61 13.97 -0.18 0.72
CA ARG A 61 13.92 -0.20 -0.76
C ARG A 61 12.64 0.39 -1.35
N VAL A 62 11.52 0.25 -0.65
CA VAL A 62 10.19 0.68 -1.15
C VAL A 62 9.60 1.75 -0.24
N GLY A 63 9.73 1.60 1.07
CA GLY A 63 9.37 2.65 2.04
C GLY A 63 7.89 3.01 2.07
N VAL A 64 6.98 2.09 1.76
CA VAL A 64 5.53 2.28 1.88
C VAL A 64 4.89 1.16 2.70
N PRO A 65 3.82 1.41 3.47
CA PRO A 65 3.07 0.35 4.15
C PRO A 65 2.63 -0.76 3.19
N ALA A 66 2.88 -2.03 3.55
CA ALA A 66 2.52 -3.15 2.68
C ALA A 66 2.10 -4.40 3.45
N LYS A 67 1.45 -5.34 2.77
CA LYS A 67 1.17 -6.68 3.26
C LYS A 67 1.33 -7.68 2.12
N SER A 68 1.99 -8.81 2.38
CA SER A 68 2.03 -9.93 1.43
C SER A 68 1.24 -11.14 1.91
N GLY A 69 0.78 -11.95 0.96
CA GLY A 69 0.18 -13.26 1.21
C GLY A 69 0.93 -14.37 0.46
N VAL A 70 0.91 -15.57 1.04
CA VAL A 70 1.51 -16.79 0.46
C VAL A 70 0.88 -17.23 -0.87
N SER A 71 -0.27 -16.65 -1.24
CA SER A 71 -0.87 -16.83 -2.57
C SER A 71 -0.13 -16.06 -3.67
N GLY A 72 0.89 -15.26 -3.32
CA GLY A 72 1.64 -14.42 -4.25
C GLY A 72 1.06 -13.02 -4.43
N GLY A 73 0.14 -12.62 -3.55
CA GLY A 73 -0.42 -11.26 -3.50
C GLY A 73 0.46 -10.29 -2.70
N VAL A 74 0.62 -9.07 -3.21
CA VAL A 74 1.25 -7.94 -2.52
C VAL A 74 0.30 -6.76 -2.54
N LEU A 75 -0.01 -6.23 -1.37
CA LEU A 75 -0.78 -5.04 -1.14
C LEU A 75 0.16 -3.96 -0.63
N ALA A 76 0.20 -2.78 -1.25
CA ALA A 76 0.94 -1.64 -0.74
C ALA A 76 0.07 -0.38 -0.77
N VAL A 77 0.26 0.50 0.21
CA VAL A 77 -0.59 1.67 0.43
C VAL A 77 0.28 2.88 0.71
N LEU A 78 0.18 3.89 -0.15
CA LEU A 78 0.73 5.21 0.12
C LEU A 78 -0.39 6.11 0.65
N ASN A 79 -0.18 6.66 1.84
CA ASN A 79 -1.19 7.43 2.53
C ASN A 79 -1.69 8.62 1.69
N ARG A 80 -3.01 8.66 1.42
CA ARG A 80 -3.72 9.72 0.66
C ARG A 80 -3.24 9.95 -0.77
N GLN A 81 -2.55 8.98 -1.37
CA GLN A 81 -1.99 9.11 -2.72
C GLN A 81 -2.42 7.98 -3.63
N LEU A 82 -2.06 6.73 -3.28
CA LEU A 82 -2.31 5.59 -4.14
C LEU A 82 -2.28 4.26 -3.39
N GLY A 83 -2.99 3.28 -3.94
CA GLY A 83 -2.92 1.87 -3.55
C GLY A 83 -2.42 1.01 -4.67
N ILE A 84 -1.59 0.04 -4.31
CA ILE A 84 -0.99 -0.92 -5.22
C ILE A 84 -1.45 -2.31 -4.80
N ALA A 85 -1.96 -3.06 -5.77
CA ALA A 85 -2.28 -4.47 -5.62
C ALA A 85 -1.55 -5.23 -6.74
N VAL A 86 -0.64 -6.12 -6.39
CA VAL A 86 0.07 -6.98 -7.33
C VAL A 86 -0.24 -8.43 -7.02
N TYR A 87 -0.41 -9.24 -8.06
CA TYR A 87 -0.61 -10.67 -7.92
C TYR A 87 0.34 -11.42 -8.86
N SER A 88 1.22 -12.24 -8.29
CA SER A 88 2.04 -13.17 -9.04
C SER A 88 2.26 -14.45 -8.20
N PRO A 89 1.66 -15.59 -8.60
CA PRO A 89 1.63 -16.81 -7.78
C PRO A 89 2.99 -17.42 -7.44
N ARG A 90 4.00 -17.23 -8.30
CA ARG A 90 5.34 -17.81 -8.08
C ARG A 90 6.04 -17.06 -6.95
N LEU A 91 6.46 -17.81 -5.93
CA LEU A 91 7.17 -17.29 -4.77
C LEU A 91 8.69 -17.52 -4.89
N ASP A 92 9.46 -16.68 -4.22
CA ASP A 92 10.88 -16.92 -3.95
C ASP A 92 11.08 -17.88 -2.76
N ALA A 93 12.35 -18.15 -2.42
CA ALA A 93 12.72 -19.02 -1.29
C ALA A 93 12.20 -18.51 0.08
N ASN A 94 11.83 -17.23 0.17
CA ASN A 94 11.33 -16.59 1.38
C ASN A 94 9.78 -16.51 1.39
N GLY A 95 9.11 -17.19 0.45
CA GLY A 95 7.65 -17.21 0.36
C GLY A 95 7.03 -15.90 -0.15
N ASN A 96 7.82 -15.04 -0.78
CA ASN A 96 7.35 -13.76 -1.31
C ASN A 96 7.17 -13.81 -2.81
N SER A 97 6.23 -13.03 -3.34
CA SER A 97 6.10 -12.85 -4.79
C SER A 97 7.28 -12.06 -5.35
N ALA A 98 8.28 -12.73 -5.93
CA ALA A 98 9.49 -12.08 -6.47
C ALA A 98 9.16 -10.97 -7.49
N ARG A 99 8.23 -11.26 -8.41
CA ARG A 99 7.75 -10.27 -9.39
C ARG A 99 6.92 -9.17 -8.73
N GLY A 100 6.13 -9.52 -7.71
CA GLY A 100 5.34 -8.54 -6.95
C GLY A 100 6.23 -7.51 -6.25
N ILE A 101 7.28 -7.99 -5.58
CA ILE A 101 8.30 -7.14 -4.95
C ILE A 101 8.97 -6.25 -5.99
N LYS A 102 9.43 -6.84 -7.11
CA LYS A 102 10.14 -6.08 -8.15
C LYS A 102 9.31 -4.93 -8.70
N VAL A 103 8.04 -5.18 -9.03
CA VAL A 103 7.13 -4.12 -9.50
C VAL A 103 6.98 -3.01 -8.46
N CYS A 104 6.84 -3.34 -7.18
CA CYS A 104 6.73 -2.31 -6.14
C CYS A 104 8.01 -1.47 -5.98
N ILE A 105 9.19 -2.07 -6.13
CA ILE A 105 10.46 -1.33 -6.13
C ILE A 105 10.51 -0.39 -7.33
N ASP A 106 10.27 -0.92 -8.53
CA ASP A 106 10.35 -0.15 -9.77
C ASP A 106 9.39 1.06 -9.71
N LEU A 107 8.16 0.86 -9.22
CA LEU A 107 7.18 1.95 -9.01
C LEU A 107 7.62 2.96 -7.93
N ALA A 108 8.23 2.49 -6.84
CA ALA A 108 8.69 3.39 -5.79
C ALA A 108 9.83 4.30 -6.25
N GLU A 109 10.75 3.77 -7.05
CA GLU A 109 11.85 4.50 -7.67
C GLU A 109 11.36 5.46 -8.77
N GLU A 110 10.47 5.00 -9.65
CA GLU A 110 9.96 5.81 -10.77
C GLU A 110 9.11 7.00 -10.30
N PHE A 111 8.30 6.82 -9.25
CA PHE A 111 7.35 7.82 -8.78
C PHE A 111 7.72 8.50 -7.45
N ALA A 112 8.93 8.25 -6.93
CA ALA A 112 9.39 8.80 -5.64
C ALA A 112 8.38 8.56 -4.48
N LEU A 113 7.86 7.34 -4.40
CA LEU A 113 6.76 6.98 -3.48
C LEU A 113 7.22 6.74 -2.03
N HIS A 114 8.53 6.67 -1.83
CA HIS A 114 9.11 6.30 -0.55
C HIS A 114 8.74 7.32 0.54
N ALA A 115 8.32 6.86 1.71
CA ALA A 115 7.81 7.75 2.78
C ALA A 115 8.86 8.75 3.31
N PHE A 116 10.14 8.45 3.10
CA PHE A 116 11.27 9.31 3.46
C PHE A 116 11.91 10.00 2.25
N ASP A 117 11.30 9.93 1.06
CA ASP A 117 11.75 10.71 -0.08
C ASP A 117 11.42 12.20 0.12
N VAL A 118 12.39 13.07 -0.15
CA VAL A 118 12.21 14.53 -0.07
C VAL A 118 11.24 15.06 -1.12
N MET A 119 11.07 14.33 -2.22
CA MET A 119 10.15 14.67 -3.31
C MET A 119 8.75 14.10 -3.08
N ASN A 120 8.56 13.26 -2.07
CA ASN A 120 7.24 12.76 -1.71
C ASN A 120 6.45 13.88 -1.03
N PHE A 121 5.63 14.57 -1.82
CA PHE A 121 4.84 15.72 -1.36
C PHE A 121 3.86 15.40 -0.22
N GLY A 122 3.65 14.12 0.10
CA GLY A 122 2.99 13.69 1.33
C GLY A 122 1.62 14.34 1.55
N SER A 123 1.13 14.25 2.78
CA SER A 123 -0.08 14.96 3.18
C SER A 123 0.25 16.45 3.24
N SER A 124 -0.24 17.24 2.29
CA SER A 124 0.06 18.67 2.11
C SER A 124 -0.26 19.49 3.36
N PHE A 125 0.69 19.56 4.30
CA PHE A 125 0.54 20.31 5.55
C PHE A 125 0.57 21.83 5.33
N LEU A 126 1.17 22.30 4.22
CA LEU A 126 1.35 23.73 3.92
C LEU A 126 0.33 24.33 2.91
N ARG A 127 -0.79 23.65 2.60
CA ARG A 127 -1.85 24.21 1.72
C ARG A 127 -3.03 24.85 2.49
N VAL A 128 -2.97 24.83 3.82
CA VAL A 128 -4.05 25.31 4.71
C VAL A 128 -3.63 26.54 5.53
N LEU A 129 -2.40 27.02 5.34
CA LEU A 129 -1.96 28.37 5.75
C LEU A 129 -1.96 29.27 4.52
#